data_AF-A0A4Q3W1T4-F1
#
_entry.id   AF-A0A4Q3W1T4-F1
#
_cell.length_a   1.000
_cell.length_b   1.000
_cell.length_c   1.000
_cell.angle_alpha   90.00
_cell.angle_beta   90.00
_cell.angle_gamma   90.00
#
_symmetry.space_group_name_H-M   'P 1'
#
loop_
_entity.id
_entity.type
_entity.pdbx_description
1 polymer ?
#
loop_
_entity_poly.entity_id
_entity_poly.type
_entity_poly.pdbx_seq_one_letter_code
_entity_poly.pdbx_strand_id
1 'polypeptide(L)'
;MSDPLEGPLDRYLVELRVYLEGIVPADDIERFLEETADHILSVTDEGVPEEQAVAQFGGPRRVADQVIEAWYTRPSRMGALERKIGPANTRVLVLFGASYLAYWAVLQTRLFLPATAAIRLPWSPAEMRRFFPEPLPFPDLSIGFLLLVGVPILCPPILGWIVGKIVPLRPHAHVYGVLTPLILFSYTVGVALLPFTDGLVFSVIQLVYGLPVASGAAYLANRLGRSRRRAEALRRLA
;
A
#
# COMPACT_ATOMS: atom_id res chain seq x y z
N MET A 1 -34.87 16.50 26.43
CA MET A 1 -34.10 15.64 25.53
C MET A 1 -32.74 16.31 25.39
N SER A 2 -31.80 15.93 26.26
CA SER A 2 -30.40 16.35 26.17
C SER A 2 -29.79 15.70 24.92
N ASP A 3 -28.96 16.47 24.21
CA ASP A 3 -28.16 16.00 23.08
C ASP A 3 -27.31 14.78 23.51
N PRO A 4 -27.19 13.70 22.73
CA PRO A 4 -26.55 12.44 23.14
C PRO A 4 -25.01 12.51 23.27
N LEU A 5 -24.44 13.72 23.43
CA LEU A 5 -23.02 13.98 23.63
C LEU A 5 -22.90 14.97 24.80
N GLU A 6 -23.03 14.47 26.03
CA GLU A 6 -23.21 15.28 27.23
C GLU A 6 -21.90 15.93 27.73
N GLY A 7 -20.73 15.51 27.22
CA GLY A 7 -19.43 16.13 27.57
C GLY A 7 -18.32 16.11 26.49
N PRO A 8 -17.22 16.85 26.71
CA PRO A 8 -15.99 16.77 25.90
C PRO A 8 -15.45 15.35 25.71
N LEU A 9 -15.53 14.50 26.73
CA LEU A 9 -15.11 13.10 26.72
C LEU A 9 -15.96 12.27 25.76
N ASP A 10 -17.29 12.39 25.79
CA ASP A 10 -18.18 11.62 24.91
C ASP A 10 -17.88 11.91 23.44
N ARG A 11 -17.69 13.20 23.11
CA ARG A 11 -17.30 13.61 21.75
C ARG A 11 -15.95 13.01 21.35
N TYR A 12 -14.99 13.02 22.27
CA TYR A 12 -13.67 12.43 22.03
C TYR A 12 -13.76 10.92 21.76
N LEU A 13 -14.50 10.18 22.59
CA LEU A 13 -14.68 8.73 22.45
C LEU A 13 -15.43 8.36 21.17
N VAL A 14 -16.44 9.15 20.78
CA VAL A 14 -17.14 8.98 19.50
C VAL A 14 -16.22 9.21 18.32
N GLU A 15 -15.43 10.29 18.32
CA GLU A 15 -14.45 10.52 17.26
C GLU A 15 -13.41 9.41 17.18
N LEU A 16 -12.92 8.94 18.33
CA LEU A 16 -11.96 7.85 18.43
C LEU A 16 -12.53 6.54 17.87
N ARG A 17 -13.77 6.19 18.25
CA ARG A 17 -14.52 5.02 17.71
C ARG A 17 -14.58 5.08 16.19
N VAL A 18 -14.95 6.23 15.63
CA VAL A 18 -15.09 6.44 14.18
C VAL A 18 -13.77 6.18 13.42
N TYR A 19 -12.61 6.46 14.02
CA TYR A 19 -11.32 6.17 13.40
C TYR A 19 -10.92 4.69 13.48
N LEU A 20 -11.39 3.96 14.49
CA LEU A 20 -11.07 2.54 14.72
C LEU A 20 -12.02 1.58 13.99
N GLU A 21 -13.26 2.01 13.75
CA GLU A 21 -14.32 1.19 13.17
C GLU A 21 -13.96 0.64 11.78
N GLY A 22 -14.22 -0.66 11.59
CA GLY A 22 -13.92 -1.37 10.34
C GLY A 22 -12.43 -1.66 10.12
N ILE A 23 -11.58 -1.41 11.11
CA ILE A 23 -10.16 -1.82 11.13
C ILE A 23 -9.88 -2.73 12.32
N VAL A 24 -10.31 -2.31 13.51
CA VAL A 24 -10.18 -3.07 14.76
C VAL A 24 -11.50 -3.80 15.06
N PRO A 25 -11.50 -5.03 15.63
CA PRO A 25 -12.70 -5.75 16.05
C PRO A 25 -13.50 -4.95 17.09
N ALA A 26 -14.83 -5.09 17.08
CA ALA A 26 -15.71 -4.32 17.96
C ALA A 26 -15.35 -4.49 19.44
N ASP A 27 -15.13 -5.72 19.90
CA ASP A 27 -14.78 -6.02 21.30
C ASP A 27 -13.46 -5.36 21.74
N ASP A 28 -12.45 -5.35 20.85
CA ASP A 28 -11.17 -4.68 21.09
C ASP A 28 -11.36 -3.14 21.14
N ILE A 29 -12.29 -2.59 20.35
CA ILE A 29 -12.62 -1.16 20.34
C ILE A 29 -13.33 -0.77 21.64
N GLU A 30 -14.36 -1.49 22.04
CA GLU A 30 -15.16 -1.18 23.24
C GLU A 30 -14.29 -1.20 24.48
N ARG A 31 -13.52 -2.26 24.67
CA ARG A 31 -12.56 -2.36 25.76
C ARG A 31 -11.58 -1.19 25.79
N PHE A 32 -11.05 -0.79 24.63
CA PHE A 32 -10.11 0.34 24.57
C PHE A 32 -10.78 1.68 24.88
N LEU A 33 -12.02 1.89 24.45
CA LEU A 33 -12.79 3.10 24.75
C LEU A 33 -13.12 3.18 26.25
N GLU A 34 -13.47 2.05 26.89
CA GLU A 34 -13.67 1.95 28.33
C GLU A 34 -12.36 2.28 29.09
N GLU A 35 -11.24 1.62 28.75
CA GLU A 35 -9.93 1.89 29.35
C GLU A 35 -9.51 3.38 29.18
N THR A 36 -9.86 3.99 28.03
CA THR A 36 -9.59 5.41 27.76
C THR A 36 -10.48 6.32 28.61
N ALA A 37 -11.77 5.99 28.74
CA ALA A 37 -12.71 6.75 29.56
C ALA A 37 -12.29 6.74 31.03
N ASP A 38 -11.98 5.56 31.57
CA ASP A 38 -11.52 5.38 32.95
C ASP A 38 -10.23 6.16 33.22
N HIS A 39 -9.29 6.14 32.28
CA HIS A 39 -8.05 6.91 32.43
C HIS A 39 -8.32 8.42 32.45
N ILE A 40 -9.13 8.94 31.54
CA ILE A 40 -9.45 10.39 31.51
C ILE A 40 -10.21 10.78 32.78
N LEU A 41 -11.17 9.97 33.22
CA LEU A 41 -11.93 10.20 34.45
C LEU A 41 -11.03 10.22 35.69
N SER A 42 -10.04 9.32 35.77
CA SER A 42 -9.06 9.32 36.87
C SER A 42 -8.25 10.62 36.94
N VAL A 43 -7.86 11.17 35.78
CA VAL A 43 -7.15 12.45 35.70
C VAL A 43 -8.06 13.62 36.07
N THR A 44 -9.36 13.54 35.75
CA THR A 44 -10.31 14.54 36.19
C THR A 44 -10.58 14.51 37.70
N ASP A 45 -10.61 13.32 38.29
CA ASP A 45 -10.76 13.13 39.74
C ASP A 45 -9.55 13.70 40.52
N GLU A 46 -8.37 13.75 39.89
CA GLU A 46 -7.18 14.43 40.40
C GLU A 46 -7.25 15.98 40.30
N GLY A 47 -8.36 16.52 39.80
CA GLY A 47 -8.64 17.95 39.75
C GLY A 47 -8.31 18.65 38.44
N VAL A 48 -7.98 17.89 37.38
CA VAL A 48 -7.79 18.45 36.03
C VAL A 48 -9.15 18.61 35.33
N PRO A 49 -9.48 19.76 34.74
CA PRO A 49 -10.69 19.90 33.94
C PRO A 49 -10.75 18.89 32.79
N GLU A 50 -11.93 18.35 32.50
CA GLU A 50 -12.14 17.31 31.48
C GLU A 50 -11.58 17.70 30.10
N GLU A 51 -11.82 18.93 29.64
CA GLU A 51 -11.27 19.43 28.37
C GLU A 51 -9.74 19.39 28.34
N GLN A 52 -9.11 19.70 29.48
CA GLN A 52 -7.67 19.69 29.62
C GLN A 52 -7.13 18.26 29.70
N ALA A 53 -7.81 17.35 30.39
CA ALA A 53 -7.46 15.94 30.45
C ALA A 53 -7.51 15.29 29.06
N VAL A 54 -8.57 15.54 28.28
CA VAL A 54 -8.70 15.12 26.88
C VAL A 54 -7.57 15.70 26.01
N ALA A 55 -7.27 16.98 26.16
CA ALA A 55 -6.20 17.63 25.40
C ALA A 55 -4.81 17.04 25.72
N GLN A 56 -4.56 16.66 26.98
CA GLN A 56 -3.31 16.01 27.41
C GLN A 56 -3.17 14.58 26.89
N PHE A 57 -4.26 13.82 26.83
CA PHE A 57 -4.27 12.46 26.28
C PHE A 57 -3.94 12.46 24.77
N GLY A 58 -4.33 13.52 24.07
CA GLY A 58 -3.91 13.82 22.71
C GLY A 58 -4.98 13.58 21.66
N GLY A 59 -4.75 14.06 20.43
CA GLY A 59 -5.78 14.08 19.40
C GLY A 59 -6.29 12.68 19.00
N PRO A 60 -7.61 12.49 18.81
CA PRO A 60 -8.22 11.17 18.65
C PRO A 60 -7.69 10.42 17.43
N ARG A 61 -7.37 11.14 16.35
CA ARG A 61 -6.76 10.55 15.16
C ARG A 61 -5.37 9.96 15.42
N ARG A 62 -4.55 10.64 16.22
CA ARG A 62 -3.18 10.19 16.52
C ARG A 62 -3.21 8.95 17.41
N VAL A 63 -4.08 8.97 18.41
CA VAL A 63 -4.32 7.82 19.30
C VAL A 63 -4.86 6.64 18.50
N ALA A 64 -5.84 6.86 17.62
CA ALA A 64 -6.37 5.79 16.75
C ALA A 64 -5.29 5.17 15.86
N ASP A 65 -4.44 5.98 15.21
CA ASP A 65 -3.35 5.46 14.38
C ASP A 65 -2.36 4.62 15.23
N GLN A 66 -2.06 5.00 16.48
CA GLN A 66 -1.21 4.22 17.39
C GLN A 66 -1.85 2.90 17.82
N VAL A 67 -3.15 2.92 18.12
CA VAL A 67 -3.91 1.71 18.48
C VAL A 67 -3.99 0.75 17.32
N ILE A 68 -4.27 1.24 16.11
CA ILE A 68 -4.27 0.43 14.89
C ILE A 68 -2.88 -0.16 14.65
N GLU A 69 -1.81 0.62 14.86
CA GLU A 69 -0.44 0.14 14.70
C GLU A 69 -0.14 -0.98 15.70
N ALA A 70 -0.43 -0.78 16.98
CA ALA A 70 -0.23 -1.77 18.03
C ALA A 70 -1.06 -3.04 17.78
N TRP A 71 -2.32 -2.89 17.40
CA TRP A 71 -3.22 -4.00 17.08
C TRP A 71 -2.73 -4.80 15.86
N TYR A 72 -2.32 -4.10 14.80
CA TYR A 72 -1.81 -4.69 13.58
C TYR A 72 -0.45 -5.37 13.78
N THR A 73 0.31 -4.94 14.79
CA THR A 73 1.63 -5.48 15.14
C THR A 73 1.63 -6.48 16.31
N ARG A 74 0.45 -6.96 16.75
CA ARG A 74 0.38 -7.98 17.83
C ARG A 74 1.13 -9.27 17.46
N PRO A 75 2.11 -9.74 18.28
CA PRO A 75 2.96 -10.90 17.97
C PRO A 75 2.21 -12.22 17.76
N SER A 76 1.07 -12.40 18.44
CA SER A 76 0.23 -13.61 18.34
C SER A 76 -0.32 -13.83 16.92
N ARG A 77 -0.29 -12.81 16.07
CA ARG A 77 -0.77 -12.86 14.69
C ARG A 77 0.36 -12.87 13.66
N MET A 78 1.63 -12.93 14.10
CA MET A 78 2.78 -12.77 13.21
C MET A 78 3.53 -14.06 12.91
N GLY A 79 3.68 -14.33 11.61
CA GLY A 79 4.65 -15.28 11.09
C GLY A 79 6.10 -14.83 11.33
N ALA A 80 7.06 -15.73 11.12
CA ALA A 80 8.48 -15.46 11.36
C ALA A 80 9.03 -14.28 10.53
N LEU A 81 8.55 -14.13 9.28
CA LEU A 81 8.96 -13.03 8.39
C LEU A 81 8.32 -11.70 8.83
N GLU A 82 7.04 -11.72 9.22
CA GLU A 82 6.31 -10.55 9.68
C GLU A 82 6.91 -9.94 10.95
N ARG A 83 7.51 -10.75 11.83
CA ARG A 83 8.25 -10.24 13.00
C ARG A 83 9.53 -9.50 12.64
N LYS A 84 10.18 -9.86 11.53
CA LYS A 84 11.47 -9.26 11.12
C LYS A 84 11.30 -7.96 10.37
N ILE A 85 10.38 -7.93 9.41
CA ILE A 85 10.23 -6.78 8.50
C ILE A 85 8.89 -6.07 8.69
N GLY A 86 7.99 -6.58 9.52
CA GLY A 86 6.65 -6.06 9.72
C GLY A 86 5.60 -6.74 8.82
N PRO A 87 4.34 -6.85 9.27
CA PRO A 87 3.27 -7.51 8.53
C PRO A 87 2.86 -6.73 7.28
N ALA A 88 2.87 -5.39 7.32
CA ALA A 88 2.60 -4.56 6.15
C ALA A 88 3.64 -4.78 5.04
N ASN A 89 4.93 -4.69 5.38
CA ASN A 89 6.02 -4.93 4.44
C ASN A 89 5.99 -6.37 3.90
N THR A 90 5.64 -7.35 4.73
CA THR A 90 5.50 -8.75 4.29
C THR A 90 4.40 -8.89 3.25
N ARG A 91 3.22 -8.28 3.45
CA ARG A 91 2.13 -8.32 2.46
C ARG A 91 2.52 -7.65 1.15
N VAL A 92 3.21 -6.50 1.21
CA VAL A 92 3.74 -5.85 0.01
C VAL A 92 4.75 -6.75 -0.70
N LEU A 93 5.69 -7.34 0.05
CA LEU A 93 6.74 -8.21 -0.48
C LEU A 93 6.14 -9.46 -1.12
N VAL A 94 5.12 -10.07 -0.52
CA VAL A 94 4.45 -11.23 -1.10
C VAL A 94 3.76 -10.85 -2.42
N LEU A 95 2.98 -9.77 -2.44
CA LEU A 95 2.23 -9.36 -3.63
C LEU A 95 3.15 -8.92 -4.77
N PHE A 96 4.06 -7.97 -4.50
CA PHE A 96 4.97 -7.45 -5.51
C PHE A 96 6.11 -8.42 -5.82
N GLY A 97 6.60 -9.17 -4.83
CA GLY A 97 7.61 -10.20 -5.05
C GLY A 97 7.07 -11.33 -5.93
N ALA A 98 5.85 -11.81 -5.70
CA ALA A 98 5.22 -12.81 -6.55
C ALA A 98 5.01 -12.29 -7.99
N SER A 99 4.57 -11.03 -8.15
CA SER A 99 4.40 -10.45 -9.50
C SER A 99 5.74 -10.29 -10.22
N TYR A 100 6.78 -9.89 -9.50
CA TYR A 100 8.13 -9.79 -10.05
C TYR A 100 8.64 -11.18 -10.46
N LEU A 101 8.51 -12.20 -9.61
CA LEU A 101 8.90 -13.58 -9.94
C LEU A 101 8.13 -14.12 -11.15
N ALA A 102 6.83 -13.86 -11.24
CA ALA A 102 6.02 -14.27 -12.38
C ALA A 102 6.51 -13.59 -13.67
N TYR A 103 6.78 -12.28 -13.63
CA TYR A 103 7.33 -11.55 -14.76
C TYR A 103 8.72 -12.08 -15.16
N TRP A 104 9.59 -12.34 -14.19
CA TRP A 104 10.89 -12.98 -14.42
C TRP A 104 10.76 -14.35 -15.06
N ALA A 105 9.82 -15.20 -14.62
CA ALA A 105 9.57 -16.50 -15.23
C ALA A 105 9.12 -16.37 -16.71
N VAL A 106 8.28 -15.38 -17.02
CA VAL A 106 7.87 -15.08 -18.41
C VAL A 106 9.06 -14.60 -19.24
N LEU A 107 9.93 -13.74 -18.69
CA LEU A 107 11.17 -13.34 -19.37
C LEU A 107 12.11 -14.52 -19.60
N GLN A 108 12.33 -15.36 -18.59
CA GLN A 108 13.23 -16.51 -18.67
C GLN A 108 12.74 -17.55 -19.69
N THR A 109 11.44 -17.88 -19.69
CA THR A 109 10.85 -18.79 -20.68
C THR A 109 11.02 -18.27 -22.11
N ARG A 110 10.91 -16.96 -22.32
CA ARG A 110 11.19 -16.28 -23.60
C ARG A 110 12.65 -16.33 -24.01
N LEU A 111 13.59 -16.19 -23.07
CA LEU A 111 15.03 -16.25 -23.34
C LEU A 111 15.51 -17.68 -23.66
N PHE A 112 14.92 -18.70 -23.03
CA PHE A 112 15.37 -20.09 -23.13
C PHE A 112 14.59 -20.95 -24.14
N LEU A 113 13.46 -20.49 -24.69
CA LEU A 113 12.80 -21.17 -25.81
C LEU A 113 13.65 -21.01 -27.08
N PRO A 114 14.23 -22.09 -27.66
CA PRO A 114 15.04 -22.00 -28.86
C PRO A 114 14.12 -21.87 -30.08
N ALA A 115 13.68 -20.66 -30.39
CA ALA A 115 13.16 -20.30 -31.71
C ALA A 115 13.13 -18.77 -31.90
N THR A 116 14.16 -18.27 -32.59
CA THR A 116 14.07 -17.16 -33.57
C THR A 116 13.76 -15.71 -33.15
N ALA A 117 13.63 -15.34 -31.88
CA ALA A 117 13.44 -13.92 -31.56
C ALA A 117 14.17 -13.49 -30.28
N ALA A 118 15.45 -13.15 -30.42
CA ALA A 118 16.05 -12.18 -29.51
C ALA A 118 15.16 -10.93 -29.55
N ILE A 119 14.54 -10.57 -28.43
CA ILE A 119 13.98 -9.23 -28.27
C ILE A 119 15.19 -8.31 -28.13
N ARG A 120 15.84 -8.02 -29.25
CA ARG A 120 16.32 -6.67 -29.49
C ARG A 120 15.05 -5.82 -29.44
N LEU A 121 15.06 -4.70 -28.72
CA LEU A 121 14.08 -3.64 -29.01
C LEU A 121 13.96 -3.57 -30.55
N PRO A 122 12.75 -3.67 -31.12
CA PRO A 122 12.57 -4.13 -32.51
C PRO A 122 13.27 -3.24 -33.55
N TRP A 123 13.77 -2.08 -33.15
CA TRP A 123 14.51 -1.15 -33.99
C TRP A 123 15.63 -0.45 -33.22
N SER A 124 16.77 -0.24 -33.88
CA SER A 124 17.72 0.79 -33.46
C SER A 124 17.06 2.18 -33.54
N PRO A 125 17.48 3.19 -32.74
CA PRO A 125 16.94 4.56 -32.84
C PRO A 125 17.05 5.17 -34.25
N ALA A 126 17.98 4.68 -35.07
CA ALA A 126 18.15 5.05 -36.47
C ALA A 126 17.15 4.36 -37.41
N GLU A 127 16.66 3.15 -37.07
CA GLU A 127 15.63 2.42 -37.80
C GLU A 127 14.21 2.88 -37.42
N MET A 128 13.95 3.27 -36.17
CA MET A 128 12.64 3.84 -35.79
C MET A 128 12.30 5.10 -36.61
N ARG A 129 13.29 5.94 -36.94
CA ARG A 129 13.07 7.13 -37.77
C ARG A 129 12.82 6.83 -39.25
N ARG A 130 13.04 5.59 -39.70
CA ARG A 130 12.77 5.16 -41.09
C ARG A 130 11.39 4.50 -41.24
N PHE A 131 10.88 3.87 -40.19
CA PHE A 131 9.61 3.12 -40.24
C PHE A 131 8.42 3.84 -39.58
N PHE A 132 8.66 4.94 -38.85
CA PHE A 132 7.63 5.80 -38.28
C PHE A 132 7.71 7.24 -38.84
N PRO A 133 7.57 7.48 -40.15
CA PRO A 133 6.85 8.68 -40.58
C PRO A 133 5.39 8.53 -40.14
N GLU A 134 4.70 9.61 -39.81
CA GLU A 134 3.31 9.54 -39.35
C GLU A 134 2.43 8.69 -40.30
N PRO A 135 1.54 7.81 -39.77
CA PRO A 135 1.22 7.56 -38.36
C PRO A 135 1.79 6.22 -37.83
N LEU A 136 1.99 6.14 -36.51
CA LEU A 136 2.62 4.99 -35.84
C LEU A 136 1.82 3.67 -36.02
N PRO A 137 2.45 2.51 -36.34
CA PRO A 137 1.82 1.19 -36.23
C PRO A 137 1.28 0.95 -34.82
N PHE A 138 0.01 0.61 -34.76
CA PHE A 138 -0.65 0.13 -33.55
C PHE A 138 0.03 -1.16 -33.06
N PRO A 139 0.19 -1.36 -31.74
CA PRO A 139 0.78 -2.57 -31.22
C PRO A 139 -0.08 -3.78 -31.57
N ASP A 140 0.53 -4.81 -32.16
CA ASP A 140 -0.10 -6.13 -32.30
C ASP A 140 -0.47 -6.64 -30.89
N LEU A 141 -1.78 -6.73 -30.60
CA LEU A 141 -2.34 -7.17 -29.32
C LEU A 141 -2.15 -8.69 -29.07
N SER A 142 -0.97 -9.20 -29.40
CA SER A 142 -0.59 -10.59 -29.13
C SER A 142 -0.55 -10.84 -27.61
N ILE A 143 -0.81 -12.09 -27.21
CA ILE A 143 -0.71 -12.52 -25.80
C ILE A 143 0.68 -12.21 -25.24
N GLY A 144 1.73 -12.35 -26.06
CA GLY A 144 3.08 -11.98 -25.69
C GLY A 144 3.26 -10.49 -25.40
N PHE A 145 2.67 -9.61 -26.21
CA PHE A 145 2.68 -8.17 -25.98
C PHE A 145 1.92 -7.80 -24.70
N LEU A 146 0.75 -8.38 -24.48
CA LEU A 146 -0.03 -8.15 -23.26
C LEU A 146 0.74 -8.60 -22.00
N LEU A 147 1.43 -9.74 -22.04
CA LEU A 147 2.22 -10.24 -20.91
C LEU A 147 3.51 -9.45 -20.67
N LEU A 148 4.18 -8.96 -21.72
CA LEU A 148 5.46 -8.27 -21.61
C LEU A 148 5.32 -6.75 -21.40
N VAL A 149 4.24 -6.15 -21.90
CA VAL A 149 4.03 -4.69 -21.86
C VAL A 149 2.79 -4.35 -21.04
N GLY A 150 1.67 -5.01 -21.31
CA GLY A 150 0.40 -4.75 -20.59
C GLY A 150 0.51 -5.04 -19.09
N VAL A 151 1.01 -6.23 -18.72
CA VAL A 151 1.11 -6.63 -17.30
C VAL A 151 2.05 -5.71 -16.51
N PRO A 152 3.26 -5.36 -16.95
CA PRO A 152 4.13 -4.43 -16.21
C PRO A 152 3.56 -3.02 -16.07
N ILE A 153 2.73 -2.56 -17.01
CA ILE A 153 2.04 -1.28 -16.92
C ILE A 153 0.87 -1.36 -15.92
N LEU A 154 0.07 -2.43 -15.98
CA LEU A 154 -1.14 -2.55 -15.17
C LEU A 154 -0.89 -3.06 -13.74
N CYS A 155 0.13 -3.89 -13.51
CA CYS A 155 0.42 -4.45 -12.19
C CYS A 155 0.70 -3.40 -11.12
N PRO A 156 1.56 -2.39 -11.33
CA PRO A 156 1.87 -1.39 -10.31
C PRO A 156 0.62 -0.69 -9.73
N PRO A 157 -0.29 -0.11 -10.53
CA PRO A 157 -1.50 0.51 -9.99
C PRO A 157 -2.45 -0.50 -9.35
N ILE A 158 -2.64 -1.69 -9.94
CA ILE A 158 -3.55 -2.72 -9.40
C ILE A 158 -3.07 -3.25 -8.05
N LEU A 159 -1.81 -3.67 -7.96
CA LEU A 159 -1.23 -4.20 -6.72
C LEU A 159 -1.10 -3.10 -5.66
N GLY A 160 -0.74 -1.88 -6.06
CA GLY A 160 -0.76 -0.72 -5.18
C GLY A 160 -2.15 -0.50 -4.58
N TRP A 161 -3.19 -0.53 -5.40
CA TRP A 161 -4.57 -0.39 -4.96
C TRP A 161 -5.02 -1.49 -3.99
N ILE A 162 -4.66 -2.76 -4.28
CA ILE A 162 -4.92 -3.90 -3.39
C ILE A 162 -4.23 -3.70 -2.04
N VAL A 163 -2.95 -3.34 -2.04
CA VAL A 163 -2.19 -3.05 -0.80
C VAL A 163 -2.85 -1.92 -0.02
N GLY A 164 -3.29 -0.85 -0.67
CA GLY A 164 -3.94 0.27 0.00
C GLY A 164 -5.26 -0.08 0.70
N LYS A 165 -5.94 -1.14 0.26
CA LYS A 165 -7.13 -1.70 0.93
C LYS A 165 -6.79 -2.59 2.12
N ILE A 166 -5.70 -3.35 2.02
CA ILE A 166 -5.32 -4.38 3.00
C ILE A 166 -4.47 -3.82 4.14
N VAL A 167 -3.58 -2.88 3.84
CA VAL A 167 -2.67 -2.27 4.81
C VAL A 167 -3.31 -1.00 5.36
N PRO A 168 -3.64 -0.96 6.67
CA PRO A 168 -4.47 0.09 7.24
C PRO A 168 -3.72 1.41 7.37
N LEU A 169 -2.43 1.37 7.70
CA LEU A 169 -1.58 2.53 8.00
C LEU A 169 -0.50 2.72 6.93
N ARG A 170 -0.38 3.96 6.46
CA ARG A 170 0.70 4.45 5.56
C ARG A 170 1.13 3.44 4.49
N PRO A 171 0.19 2.84 3.71
CA PRO A 171 0.52 1.77 2.78
C PRO A 171 1.53 2.19 1.70
N HIS A 172 1.49 3.46 1.28
CA HIS A 172 2.45 4.04 0.34
C HIS A 172 3.91 3.97 0.84
N ALA A 173 4.15 4.15 2.15
CA ALA A 173 5.50 4.07 2.72
C ALA A 173 6.01 2.62 2.70
N HIS A 174 5.12 1.66 2.97
CA HIS A 174 5.45 0.23 2.87
C HIS A 174 5.70 -0.21 1.42
N VAL A 175 4.87 0.25 0.48
CA VAL A 175 5.08 0.04 -0.96
C VAL A 175 6.44 0.61 -1.36
N TYR A 176 6.71 1.87 -1.05
CA TYR A 176 7.99 2.50 -1.39
C TYR A 176 9.19 1.74 -0.78
N GLY A 177 9.12 1.43 0.51
CA GLY A 177 10.19 0.75 1.24
C GLY A 177 10.51 -0.65 0.74
N VAL A 178 9.51 -1.38 0.21
CA VAL A 178 9.70 -2.75 -0.31
C VAL A 178 9.98 -2.78 -1.81
N LEU A 179 9.34 -1.93 -2.62
CA LEU A 179 9.59 -1.90 -4.06
C LEU A 179 11.01 -1.41 -4.37
N THR A 180 11.53 -0.42 -3.62
CA THR A 180 12.88 0.10 -3.86
C THR A 180 13.95 -1.01 -3.86
N PRO A 181 14.09 -1.86 -2.82
CA PRO A 181 15.05 -2.96 -2.85
C PRO A 181 14.70 -4.03 -3.89
N LEU A 182 13.42 -4.30 -4.19
CA LEU A 182 13.04 -5.24 -5.26
C LEU A 182 13.47 -4.75 -6.65
N ILE A 183 13.35 -3.45 -6.91
CA ILE A 183 13.80 -2.82 -8.16
C ILE A 183 15.32 -2.91 -8.25
N LEU A 184 16.05 -2.59 -7.18
CA LEU A 184 17.51 -2.70 -7.14
C LEU A 184 17.99 -4.15 -7.34
N PHE A 185 17.31 -5.12 -6.70
CA PHE A 185 17.62 -6.53 -6.89
C PHE A 185 17.36 -6.98 -8.33
N SER A 186 16.22 -6.58 -8.90
CA SER A 186 15.86 -6.89 -10.29
C SER A 186 16.81 -6.25 -11.29
N TYR A 187 17.30 -5.04 -11.01
CA TYR A 187 18.35 -4.40 -11.79
C TYR A 187 19.62 -5.25 -11.81
N THR A 188 20.12 -5.66 -10.64
CA THR A 188 21.34 -6.47 -10.52
C THR A 188 21.21 -7.79 -11.28
N VAL A 189 20.08 -8.47 -11.14
CA VAL A 189 19.79 -9.72 -11.87
C VAL A 189 19.67 -9.46 -13.38
N GLY A 190 19.01 -8.37 -13.77
CA GLY A 190 18.83 -7.99 -15.17
C GLY A 190 20.13 -7.65 -15.87
N VAL A 191 21.01 -6.89 -15.23
CA VAL A 191 22.34 -6.58 -15.76
C VAL A 191 23.19 -7.85 -15.90
N ALA A 192 23.03 -8.82 -15.00
CA ALA A 192 23.79 -10.08 -15.05
C ALA A 192 23.28 -11.06 -16.12
N LEU A 193 21.99 -11.03 -16.46
CA LEU A 193 21.33 -12.06 -17.30
C LEU A 193 20.87 -11.56 -18.68
N LEU A 194 20.63 -10.26 -18.83
CA LEU A 194 20.15 -9.64 -20.08
C LEU A 194 21.24 -8.78 -20.71
N PRO A 195 21.12 -8.43 -22.01
CA PRO A 195 21.88 -7.33 -22.58
C PRO A 195 21.73 -6.09 -21.68
N PHE A 196 22.86 -5.48 -21.32
CA PHE A 196 22.94 -4.39 -20.33
C PHE A 196 21.88 -3.28 -20.52
N THR A 197 21.53 -2.99 -21.77
CA THR A 197 20.53 -1.99 -22.15
C THR A 197 19.12 -2.32 -21.63
N ASP A 198 18.72 -3.59 -21.65
CA ASP A 198 17.34 -3.98 -21.40
C ASP A 198 17.05 -4.05 -19.90
N GLY A 199 18.01 -4.55 -19.10
CA GLY A 199 17.93 -4.54 -17.64
C GLY A 199 17.91 -3.12 -17.06
N LEU A 200 18.66 -2.20 -17.69
CA LEU A 200 18.70 -0.79 -17.30
C LEU A 200 17.39 -0.09 -17.65
N VAL A 201 16.88 -0.24 -18.87
CA VAL A 201 15.59 0.34 -19.29
C VAL A 201 14.44 -0.16 -18.43
N PHE A 202 14.39 -1.46 -18.14
CA PHE A 202 13.36 -2.03 -17.27
C PHE A 202 13.38 -1.41 -15.87
N SER A 203 14.56 -1.29 -15.28
CA SER A 203 14.71 -0.74 -13.92
C SER A 203 14.39 0.75 -13.87
N VAL A 204 14.75 1.51 -14.90
CA VAL A 204 14.37 2.93 -15.03
C VAL A 204 12.85 3.08 -15.12
N ILE A 205 12.17 2.25 -15.93
CA ILE A 205 10.70 2.27 -16.01
C ILE A 205 10.09 1.92 -14.65
N GLN A 206 10.61 0.91 -13.96
CA GLN A 206 10.11 0.57 -12.62
C GLN A 206 10.32 1.72 -11.62
N LEU A 207 11.45 2.43 -11.67
CA LEU A 207 11.75 3.54 -10.77
C LEU A 207 10.89 4.79 -11.06
N VAL A 208 10.76 5.16 -12.34
CA VAL A 208 10.10 6.40 -12.77
C VAL A 208 8.58 6.25 -12.89
N TYR A 209 8.11 5.05 -13.22
CA TYR A 209 6.68 4.76 -13.38
C TYR A 209 6.17 3.81 -12.29
N GLY A 210 6.76 2.61 -12.18
CA GLY A 210 6.23 1.55 -11.31
C GLY A 210 6.10 1.96 -9.85
N LEU A 211 7.17 2.49 -9.27
CA LEU A 211 7.27 2.92 -7.87
C LEU A 211 6.29 4.06 -7.52
N PRO A 212 6.27 5.20 -8.24
CA PRO A 212 5.34 6.29 -7.91
C PRO A 212 3.88 5.90 -8.16
N VAL A 213 3.59 5.15 -9.23
CA VAL A 213 2.21 4.76 -9.56
C VAL A 213 1.68 3.75 -8.53
N ALA A 214 2.47 2.74 -8.15
CA ALA A 214 2.08 1.80 -7.10
C ALA A 214 1.86 2.48 -5.75
N SER A 215 2.80 3.35 -5.35
CA SER A 215 2.72 4.07 -4.07
C SER A 215 1.54 5.04 -4.04
N GLY A 216 1.31 5.77 -5.14
CA GLY A 216 0.18 6.67 -5.32
C GLY A 216 -1.16 5.94 -5.29
N ALA A 217 -1.28 4.82 -6.02
CA ALA A 217 -2.48 3.98 -6.00
C ALA A 217 -2.78 3.44 -4.59
N ALA A 218 -1.76 3.00 -3.86
CA ALA A 218 -1.90 2.54 -2.48
C ALA A 218 -2.37 3.65 -1.54
N TYR A 219 -1.81 4.87 -1.68
CA TYR A 219 -2.26 6.03 -0.94
C TYR A 219 -3.73 6.36 -1.22
N LEU A 220 -4.10 6.45 -2.51
CA LEU A 220 -5.46 6.81 -2.93
C LEU A 220 -6.49 5.78 -2.46
N ALA A 221 -6.22 4.49 -2.64
CA ALA A 221 -7.09 3.41 -2.19
C ALA A 221 -7.33 3.47 -0.68
N ASN A 222 -6.28 3.71 0.10
CA ASN A 222 -6.38 3.81 1.56
C ASN A 222 -7.14 5.06 2.00
N ARG A 223 -6.86 6.21 1.37
CA ARG A 223 -7.54 7.48 1.67
C ARG A 223 -9.03 7.37 1.39
N LEU A 224 -9.41 6.80 0.25
CA LEU A 224 -10.81 6.57 -0.13
C LEU A 224 -11.48 5.53 0.77
N GLY A 225 -10.78 4.47 1.16
CA GLY A 225 -11.30 3.47 2.10
C GLY A 225 -11.55 4.06 3.49
N ARG A 226 -10.60 4.86 4.01
CA ARG A 226 -10.75 5.55 5.29
C ARG A 226 -11.88 6.58 5.28
N SER A 227 -12.03 7.37 4.21
CA SER A 227 -13.11 8.36 4.13
C SER A 227 -14.49 7.69 4.05
N ARG A 228 -14.63 6.59 3.30
CA ARG A 228 -15.87 5.82 3.22
C ARG A 228 -16.24 5.19 4.55
N ARG A 229 -15.30 4.49 5.20
CA ARG A 229 -15.54 3.90 6.54
C ARG A 229 -15.94 4.95 7.56
N ARG A 230 -15.27 6.11 7.56
CA ARG A 230 -15.64 7.23 8.43
C ARG A 230 -17.07 7.72 8.16
N ALA A 231 -17.45 7.88 6.90
CA ALA A 231 -18.80 8.30 6.54
C ALA A 231 -19.87 7.26 6.94
N GLU A 232 -19.55 5.97 6.82
CA GLU A 232 -20.43 4.87 7.25
C GLU A 232 -20.56 4.80 8.77
N ALA A 233 -19.46 4.94 9.51
CA ALA A 233 -19.45 5.00 10.97
C ALA A 233 -20.29 6.18 11.49
N LEU A 234 -20.08 7.38 10.94
CA LEU A 234 -20.88 8.56 11.29
C LEU A 234 -22.38 8.38 11.01
N ARG A 235 -22.75 7.65 9.95
CA ARG A 235 -24.15 7.33 9.65
C ARG A 235 -24.79 6.32 10.60
N ARG A 236 -24.00 5.48 11.26
CA ARG A 236 -24.50 4.50 12.24
C ARG A 236 -24.71 5.13 13.62
N LEU A 237 -24.03 6.24 13.88
CA LEU A 237 -24.08 6.96 15.15
C LEU A 237 -25.09 8.13 15.14
N ALA A 238 -25.64 8.48 13.97
CA ALA A 238 -26.67 9.49 13.77
C ALA A 238 -28.06 8.86 13.67
#